data_AF-A0A222SMY6-F1
#
_entry.id   AF-A0A222SMY6-F1
#
_cell.length_a   1.000
_cell.length_b   1.000
_cell.length_c   1.000
_cell.angle_alpha   90.00
_cell.angle_beta   90.00
_cell.angle_gamma   90.00
#
_symmetry.space_group_name_H-M   'P 1'
#
loop_
_entity.id
_entity.type
_entity.pdbx_description
1 polymer ?
#
loop_
_entity_poly.entity_id
_entity_poly.type
_entity_poly.pdbx_seq_one_letter_code
_entity_poly.pdbx_strand_id
1 'polypeptide(L)' 'MTEALNGTFKAELIEIQGPWKDVDQVERAIFQWITWYNEERLHSALDYVPPAEYEEAFWRSQEQTPQSA' A
#
# COMPACT_ATOMS: atom_id res chain seq x y z
N MET A 1 6.18 5.91 -10.09
CA MET A 1 5.65 5.29 -8.85
C MET A 1 4.20 4.83 -9.04
N THR A 2 3.31 5.69 -9.55
CA THR A 2 1.89 5.36 -9.80
C THR A 2 1.65 4.17 -10.75
N GLU A 3 2.48 4.02 -11.78
CA GLU A 3 2.32 2.95 -12.77
C GLU A 3 2.55 1.55 -12.18
N ALA A 4 3.55 1.39 -11.31
CA ALA A 4 3.84 0.12 -10.66
C ALA A 4 2.73 -0.29 -9.68
N LEU A 5 2.25 0.66 -8.86
CA LEU A 5 1.13 0.43 -7.95
C LEU A 5 -0.15 0.02 -8.70
N ASN A 6 -0.47 0.73 -9.78
CA ASN A 6 -1.64 0.43 -10.61
C ASN A 6 -1.52 -0.93 -11.31
N GLY A 7 -0.31 -1.33 -11.72
CA GLY A 7 -0.05 -2.68 -12.24
C GLY A 7 -0.35 -3.76 -11.22
N THR A 8 0.19 -3.61 -10.00
CA THR A 8 -0.05 -4.53 -8.88
C THR A 8 -1.52 -4.60 -8.48
N PHE A 9 -2.18 -3.45 -8.40
CA PHE A 9 -3.62 -3.35 -8.09
C PHE A 9 -4.46 -4.13 -9.12
N LYS A 10 -4.20 -3.95 -10.42
CA LYS A 10 -4.95 -4.66 -11.47
C LYS A 10 -4.72 -6.16 -11.41
N ALA A 11 -3.47 -6.59 -11.27
CA ALA A 11 -3.13 -8.01 -11.20
C ALA A 11 -3.79 -8.70 -9.99
N GLU A 12 -3.65 -8.12 -8.80
CA GLU A 12 -4.08 -8.79 -7.58
C GLU A 12 -5.58 -8.64 -7.29
N LEU A 13 -6.15 -7.47 -7.57
CA LEU A 13 -7.56 -7.23 -7.30
C LEU A 13 -8.42 -7.64 -8.48
N ILE A 14 -8.12 -7.15 -9.68
CA ILE A 14 -9.03 -7.32 -10.82
C ILE A 14 -8.87 -8.70 -11.45
N GLU A 15 -7.64 -9.17 -11.66
CA GLU A 15 -7.39 -10.45 -12.33
C GLU A 15 -7.50 -11.66 -11.40
N ILE A 16 -6.98 -11.58 -10.16
CA ILE A 16 -6.99 -12.72 -9.22
C ILE A 16 -8.31 -12.84 -8.43
N GLN A 17 -8.87 -11.73 -7.92
CA GLN A 17 -10.07 -11.77 -7.06
C GLN A 17 -11.40 -11.64 -7.82
N GLY A 18 -11.35 -11.37 -9.13
CA GLY A 18 -12.54 -11.39 -9.98
C GLY A 18 -13.09 -12.80 -10.23
N PRO A 19 -14.26 -12.94 -10.87
CA PRO A 19 -15.09 -11.88 -11.45
C PRO A 19 -16.02 -11.17 -10.44
N TRP A 20 -16.26 -9.88 -10.68
CA TRP A 20 -17.09 -9.01 -9.85
C TRP A 20 -18.50 -8.89 -10.41
N LYS A 21 -19.53 -8.93 -9.54
CA LYS A 21 -20.95 -8.88 -9.96
C LYS A 21 -21.52 -7.47 -9.95
N ASP A 22 -21.06 -6.62 -9.04
CA ASP A 22 -21.59 -5.29 -8.80
C ASP A 22 -20.51 -4.36 -8.20
N VAL A 23 -20.74 -3.04 -8.32
CA VAL A 23 -19.78 -2.01 -7.90
C VAL A 23 -19.50 -2.07 -6.40
N ASP A 24 -20.51 -2.34 -5.58
CA ASP A 24 -20.38 -2.46 -4.12
C ASP A 24 -19.42 -3.60 -3.71
N GLN A 25 -19.38 -4.70 -4.47
CA GLN A 25 -18.41 -5.77 -4.26
C GLN A 25 -16.98 -5.30 -4.55
N VAL A 26 -16.79 -4.54 -5.64
CA VAL A 26 -15.49 -3.97 -6.02
C VAL A 26 -15.03 -2.95 -5.00
N GLU A 27 -15.88 -2.04 -4.56
CA GLU A 27 -15.54 -1.01 -3.57
C GLU A 27 -15.05 -1.64 -2.27
N ARG A 28 -15.77 -2.63 -1.72
CA ARG A 28 -15.32 -3.36 -0.53
C ARG A 28 -13.99 -4.09 -0.73
N ALA A 29 -13.77 -4.66 -1.92
CA ALA A 29 -12.52 -5.34 -2.23
C ALA A 29 -11.35 -4.35 -2.35
N ILE A 30 -11.59 -3.16 -2.91
CA ILE A 30 -10.61 -2.07 -2.95
C ILE A 30 -10.22 -1.66 -1.53
N PHE A 31 -11.18 -1.43 -0.64
CA PHE A 31 -10.88 -1.07 0.75
C PHE A 31 -10.02 -2.13 1.43
N GLN A 32 -10.41 -3.41 1.31
CA GLN A 32 -9.63 -4.51 1.89
C GLN A 32 -8.22 -4.58 1.31
N TRP A 33 -8.09 -4.44 -0.01
CA TRP A 33 -6.80 -4.47 -0.68
C TRP A 33 -5.90 -3.32 -0.26
N ILE A 34 -6.44 -2.09 -0.14
CA ILE A 34 -5.70 -0.92 0.32
C ILE A 34 -5.24 -1.11 1.77
N THR A 35 -6.12 -1.58 2.66
CA THR A 35 -5.74 -1.84 4.06
C THR A 35 -4.63 -2.86 4.13
N TRP A 36 -4.79 -4.01 3.47
CA TRP A 36 -3.75 -5.04 3.43
C TRP A 36 -2.44 -4.52 2.82
N TYR A 37 -2.51 -3.76 1.72
CA TYR A 37 -1.33 -3.21 1.06
C TYR A 37 -0.53 -2.29 1.97
N ASN A 38 -1.20 -1.43 2.75
CA ASN A 38 -0.51 -0.43 3.57
C ASN A 38 -0.07 -0.98 4.93
N GLU A 39 -0.86 -1.85 5.54
CA GLU A 39 -0.66 -2.27 6.93
C GLU A 39 0.04 -3.63 7.04
N GLU A 40 -0.08 -4.50 6.05
CA GLU A 40 0.30 -5.92 6.19
C GLU A 40 1.25 -6.41 5.10
N ARG A 41 1.26 -5.77 3.92
CA ARG A 41 2.06 -6.22 2.78
C ARG A 41 3.54 -5.92 2.99
N LEU A 42 4.34 -6.97 3.06
CA LEU A 42 5.79 -6.84 3.15
C LEU A 42 6.40 -6.54 1.78
N HIS A 43 7.25 -5.53 1.72
CA HIS A 43 7.99 -5.17 0.52
C HIS A 43 9.49 -5.40 0.71
N SER A 44 10.11 -6.25 -0.11
CA SER A 44 11.56 -6.47 -0.05
C SER A 44 12.38 -5.18 -0.30
N ALA A 45 11.82 -4.21 -1.02
CA ALA A 45 12.44 -2.90 -1.21
C ALA A 45 12.41 -2.02 0.06
N LEU A 46 11.51 -2.33 1.01
CA LEU A 46 11.36 -1.64 2.29
C LEU A 46 11.92 -2.49 3.45
N ASP A 47 12.87 -3.38 3.18
CA ASP A 47 13.42 -4.31 4.19
C ASP A 47 12.36 -5.24 4.82
N TYR A 48 11.35 -5.64 4.04
CA TYR A 48 10.25 -6.50 4.49
C TYR A 48 9.41 -5.89 5.61
N VAL A 49 9.21 -4.58 5.60
CA VAL A 49 8.20 -3.90 6.43
C VAL A 49 7.03 -3.41 5.58
N PRO A 50 5.84 -3.24 6.16
CA PRO A 50 4.70 -2.66 5.46
C PRO A 50 4.91 -1.16 5.18
N PRO A 51 4.26 -0.61 4.14
CA PRO A 51 4.41 0.79 3.75
C PRO A 51 4.13 1.78 4.90
N ALA A 52 3.09 1.54 5.70
CA ALA A 52 2.73 2.42 6.81
C ALA A 52 3.87 2.52 7.84
N GLU A 53 4.43 1.37 8.26
CA GLU A 53 5.55 1.36 9.20
C GLU A 53 6.81 2.03 8.62
N TYR A 54 7.07 1.84 7.32
CA TYR A 54 8.17 2.51 6.64
C TYR A 54 8.00 4.04 6.64
N GLU A 55 6.79 4.51 6.32
CA GLU A 55 6.46 5.94 6.33
C GLU A 55 6.53 6.53 7.74
N GLU A 56 6.01 5.85 8.75
CA GLU A 56 6.12 6.27 10.16
C GLU A 56 7.57 6.39 10.62
N ALA A 57 8.43 5.42 10.27
CA ALA A 57 9.85 5.47 10.58
C ALA A 57 10.57 6.61 9.85
N PHE A 58 10.22 6.85 8.59
CA PHE A 58 10.74 7.95 7.79
C PHE A 58 10.38 9.31 8.41
N TRP A 59 9.10 9.53 8.76
CA TRP A 59 8.66 10.78 9.36
C TRP A 59 9.27 11.02 10.73
N ARG A 60 9.33 9.99 11.59
CA ARG A 60 10.03 10.09 12.89
C ARG A 60 11.50 10.47 12.75
N SER A 61 12.17 9.99 11.71
CA SER A 61 13.57 10.34 11.44
C SER A 61 13.71 11.78 10.95
N GLN A 62 12.79 12.27 10.12
CA GLN A 62 12.76 13.66 9.65
C GLN A 62 12.51 14.65 10.80
N GLU A 63 11.62 14.32 11.73
CA GLU A 63 11.33 15.14 12.92
C GLU A 63 12.52 15.23 13.88
N GLN A 64 13.40 14.23 13.88
CA GLN A 64 14.61 14.17 14.71
C GLN A 64 15.81 14.91 14.12
N THR A 65 15.75 15.36 12.86
CA THR A 65 16.73 16.28 12.31
C THR A 65 16.44 17.67 12.86
N PRO A 66 17.18 18.20 13.86
CA PRO A 66 17.09 19.61 14.15
C PRO A 66 17.46 20.34 12.86
N GLN A 67 16.56 21.18 12.38
CA GLN A 67 16.83 22.14 11.33
C GLN A 67 17.91 23.08 11.88
N SER A 68 19.19 22.70 11.73
CA SER A 68 20.33 23.57 11.99
C SER A 68 20.28 24.71 10.98
N ALA A 69 19.77 25.84 11.42
CA ALA A 69 19.98 27.16 10.83
C ALA A 69 21.09 27.88 11.62
#